data_AF-A0A7W6LUP0-F1
#
_entry.id   AF-A0A7W6LUP0-F1
#
_cell.length_a   1.000
_cell.length_b   1.000
_cell.length_c   1.000
_cell.angle_alpha   90.00
_cell.angle_beta   90.00
_cell.angle_gamma   90.00
#
_symmetry.space_group_name_H-M   'P 1'
#
loop_
_entity.id
_entity.type
_entity.pdbx_description
1 polymer ?
#
loop_
_entity_poly.entity_id
_entity_poly.type
_entity_poly.pdbx_seq_one_letter_code
_entity_poly.pdbx_strand_id
1 'polypeptide(L)'
;MDGDFLSEDFCVLNGEHFFVRAVMTIPVHGMADDFGFGCWSTLSRQNFEKYVDAFDSPRPSQEELWSGWLCNRMADFVEDDPLGVWVQLRPGRQRPLLWAMDNDHPLALAQENGISADQLMTIFRHYGHGPEV
;
A
#
# COMPACT_ATOMS: atom_id res chain seq x y z
N MET A 1 -22.48 2.55 6.21
CA MET A 1 -21.27 3.08 6.90
C MET A 1 -21.28 4.57 6.65
N ASP A 2 -21.92 5.32 7.56
CA ASP A 2 -22.39 6.68 7.27
C ASP A 2 -21.82 7.71 8.27
N GLY A 3 -20.64 7.41 8.82
CA GLY A 3 -19.91 8.27 9.76
C GLY A 3 -18.41 7.97 9.73
N ASP A 4 -17.69 8.46 10.72
CA ASP A 4 -16.24 8.23 10.85
C ASP A 4 -15.94 6.89 11.53
N PHE A 5 -14.94 6.18 11.01
CA PHE A 5 -14.45 4.94 11.59
C PHE A 5 -12.95 4.81 11.36
N LEU A 6 -12.21 4.33 12.37
CA LEU A 6 -10.80 4.00 12.23
C LEU A 6 -10.49 2.73 13.03
N SER A 7 -9.78 1.82 12.39
CA SER A 7 -9.27 0.57 12.96
C SER A 7 -7.85 0.31 12.41
N GLU A 8 -7.26 -0.83 12.77
CA GLU A 8 -5.94 -1.23 12.26
C GLU A 8 -5.90 -1.45 10.74
N ASP A 9 -7.02 -1.86 10.15
CA ASP A 9 -7.09 -2.26 8.74
C ASP A 9 -8.02 -1.38 7.89
N PHE A 10 -8.89 -0.60 8.51
CA PHE A 10 -9.93 0.16 7.83
C PHE A 10 -10.07 1.58 8.38
N CYS A 11 -10.33 2.53 7.47
CA CYS A 11 -10.70 3.90 7.80
C CYS A 11 -11.86 4.36 6.92
N VAL A 12 -12.83 5.05 7.51
CA VAL A 12 -13.94 5.71 6.82
C VAL A 12 -13.99 7.16 7.30
N LEU A 13 -14.04 8.10 6.38
CA LEU A 13 -14.21 9.53 6.67
C LEU A 13 -15.55 10.00 6.12
N ASN A 14 -16.39 10.57 6.98
CA ASN A 14 -17.73 11.11 6.70
C ASN A 14 -18.70 10.12 6.00
N GLY A 15 -18.41 8.81 6.01
CA GLY A 15 -19.14 7.85 5.18
C GLY A 15 -18.95 8.05 3.66
N GLU A 16 -17.97 8.84 3.24
CA GLU A 16 -17.75 9.20 1.83
C GLU A 16 -16.43 8.65 1.30
N HIS A 17 -15.39 8.64 2.14
CA HIS A 17 -14.06 8.15 1.77
C HIS A 17 -13.73 6.87 2.53
N PHE A 18 -13.29 5.85 1.80
CA PHE A 18 -13.07 4.51 2.30
C PHE A 18 -11.63 4.11 2.05
N PHE A 19 -10.90 3.74 3.10
CA PHE A 19 -9.48 3.41 3.02
C PHE A 19 -9.19 2.07 3.65
N VAL A 20 -8.30 1.33 3.01
CA VAL A 20 -7.78 0.04 3.50
C VAL A 20 -6.29 0.16 3.80
N ARG A 21 -5.86 -0.46 4.90
CA ARG A 21 -4.44 -0.61 5.24
C ARG A 21 -3.85 -1.68 4.33
N ALA A 22 -2.79 -1.33 3.61
CA ALA A 22 -2.14 -2.17 2.63
C ALA A 22 -0.61 -2.11 2.78
N VAL A 23 0.10 -2.92 2.00
CA VAL A 23 1.57 -2.95 2.00
C VAL A 23 2.07 -2.70 0.57
N MET A 24 2.93 -1.70 0.43
CA MET A 24 3.73 -1.50 -0.77
C MET A 24 5.04 -2.28 -0.60
N THR A 25 5.37 -3.19 -1.50
CA THR A 25 6.59 -4.01 -1.43
C THR A 25 7.58 -3.60 -2.51
N ILE A 26 8.85 -3.45 -2.14
CA ILE A 26 9.96 -3.07 -3.03
C ILE A 26 11.12 -4.05 -2.79
N PRO A 27 11.57 -4.80 -3.80
CA PRO A 27 12.74 -5.68 -3.66
C PRO A 27 14.00 -4.89 -3.28
N VAL A 28 14.89 -5.48 -2.48
CA VAL A 28 16.15 -4.85 -2.08
C VAL A 28 17.32 -5.71 -2.53
N HIS A 29 18.25 -5.12 -3.29
CA HIS A 29 19.37 -5.86 -3.84
C HIS A 29 20.24 -6.48 -2.75
N GLY A 30 20.51 -7.78 -2.87
CA GLY A 30 21.33 -8.53 -1.92
C GLY A 30 20.61 -8.92 -0.62
N MET A 31 19.32 -8.63 -0.48
CA MET A 31 18.48 -9.10 0.63
C MET A 31 17.55 -10.22 0.17
N ALA A 32 17.20 -11.12 1.09
CA ALA A 32 16.29 -12.23 0.81
C ALA A 32 14.81 -11.81 0.83
N ASP A 33 14.49 -10.77 1.60
CA ASP A 33 13.14 -10.26 1.80
C ASP A 33 13.00 -8.86 1.20
N ASP A 34 11.78 -8.54 0.74
CA ASP A 34 11.42 -7.23 0.21
C ASP A 34 11.25 -6.21 1.35
N PHE A 35 11.53 -4.94 1.04
CA PHE A 35 11.11 -3.83 1.89
C PHE A 35 9.58 -3.65 1.79
N GLY A 36 8.89 -3.77 2.93
CA GLY A 36 7.45 -3.51 3.04
C GLY A 36 7.15 -2.16 3.69
N PHE A 37 6.46 -1.27 2.97
CA PHE A 37 5.95 -0.01 3.49
C PHE A 37 4.45 -0.12 3.80
N GLY A 38 4.07 0.13 5.05
CA GLY A 38 2.65 0.14 5.45
C GLY A 38 1.94 1.41 4.98
N CYS A 39 1.02 1.24 4.03
CA CYS A 39 0.30 2.33 3.38
C CYS A 39 -1.21 2.27 3.65
N TRP A 40 -1.90 3.35 3.29
CA TRP A 40 -3.34 3.43 3.10
C TRP A 40 -3.63 3.62 1.62
N SER A 41 -4.64 2.90 1.12
CA SER A 41 -5.19 3.15 -0.21
C SER A 41 -6.69 3.34 -0.16
N THR A 42 -7.23 4.21 -1.01
CA THR A 42 -8.68 4.35 -1.15
C THR A 42 -9.28 3.13 -1.84
N LEU A 43 -10.54 2.81 -1.52
CA LEU A 43 -11.40 1.95 -2.33
C LEU A 43 -12.70 2.67 -2.65
N SER A 44 -13.38 2.25 -3.73
CA SER A 44 -14.79 2.57 -3.89
C SER A 44 -15.58 1.97 -2.72
N ARG A 45 -16.70 2.60 -2.33
CA ARG A 45 -17.59 2.04 -1.31
C ARG A 45 -17.93 0.58 -1.58
N GLN A 46 -18.26 0.25 -2.84
CA GLN A 46 -18.59 -1.11 -3.25
C GLN A 46 -17.44 -2.10 -2.99
N ASN A 47 -16.21 -1.75 -3.35
CA ASN A 47 -15.06 -2.63 -3.13
C ASN A 47 -14.66 -2.70 -1.66
N PHE A 48 -14.83 -1.60 -0.91
CA PHE A 48 -14.62 -1.58 0.52
C PHE A 48 -15.59 -2.52 1.26
N GLU A 49 -16.90 -2.44 0.96
CA GLU A 49 -17.92 -3.31 1.55
C GLU A 49 -17.64 -4.78 1.20
N LYS A 50 -17.31 -5.08 -0.07
CA LYS A 50 -16.85 -6.41 -0.48
C LYS A 50 -15.64 -6.88 0.33
N TYR A 51 -14.68 -6.00 0.60
CA TYR A 51 -13.48 -6.38 1.36
C TYR A 51 -13.78 -6.68 2.81
N VAL A 52 -14.63 -5.87 3.45
CA VAL A 52 -15.08 -6.09 4.83
C VAL A 52 -15.79 -7.45 4.94
N ASP A 53 -16.68 -7.76 4.00
CA ASP A 53 -17.41 -9.04 3.98
C ASP A 53 -16.47 -10.24 3.70
N ALA A 54 -15.46 -10.03 2.85
CA ALA A 54 -14.49 -11.05 2.49
C ALA A 54 -13.29 -11.14 3.46
N PHE A 55 -13.19 -10.27 4.46
CA PHE A 55 -11.98 -10.13 5.29
C PHE A 55 -11.65 -11.43 6.05
N ASP A 56 -12.67 -12.13 6.53
CA ASP A 56 -12.56 -13.44 7.18
C ASP A 56 -12.67 -14.62 6.20
N SER A 57 -12.89 -14.35 4.91
CA SER A 57 -13.02 -15.38 3.90
C SER A 57 -11.65 -15.91 3.45
N PRO A 58 -11.51 -17.23 3.25
CA PRO A 58 -10.25 -17.83 2.81
C PRO A 58 -9.93 -17.58 1.32
N ARG A 59 -10.77 -16.86 0.57
CA ARG A 59 -10.70 -16.76 -0.89
C ARG A 59 -11.03 -15.38 -1.47
N PRO A 60 -10.41 -14.27 -1.07
CA PRO A 60 -10.30 -13.21 -2.05
C PRO A 60 -9.55 -13.77 -3.27
N SER A 61 -10.17 -13.68 -4.44
CA SER A 61 -9.51 -13.97 -5.71
C SER A 61 -8.26 -13.09 -5.80
N GLN A 62 -7.06 -13.68 -5.80
CA GLN A 62 -5.81 -12.92 -5.98
C GLN A 62 -5.69 -12.30 -7.38
N GLU A 63 -6.57 -12.72 -8.31
CA GLU A 63 -6.63 -12.24 -9.68
C GLU A 63 -7.40 -10.92 -9.81
N GLU A 64 -8.23 -10.57 -8.83
CA GLU A 64 -8.99 -9.31 -8.86
C GLU A 64 -8.13 -8.17 -8.34
N LEU A 65 -7.81 -7.22 -9.23
CA LEU A 65 -7.15 -5.96 -8.89
C LEU A 65 -8.19 -4.85 -8.80
N TRP A 66 -8.20 -4.15 -7.68
CA TRP A 66 -9.03 -2.96 -7.53
C TRP A 66 -8.22 -1.70 -7.72
N SER A 67 -8.82 -0.67 -8.31
CA SER A 67 -8.19 0.63 -8.37
C SER A 67 -8.34 1.39 -7.05
N GLY A 68 -7.29 2.12 -6.69
CA GLY A 68 -7.27 3.02 -5.56
C GLY A 68 -6.24 4.14 -5.77
N TRP A 69 -6.19 5.06 -4.81
CA TRP A 69 -5.18 6.10 -4.71
C TRP A 69 -4.26 5.77 -3.55
N LEU A 70 -2.96 6.00 -3.71
CA LEU A 70 -2.02 5.95 -2.60
C LEU A 70 -2.22 7.20 -1.72
N CYS A 71 -2.44 7.00 -0.42
CA CYS A 71 -2.70 8.09 0.53
C CYS A 71 -1.51 8.41 1.43
N ASN A 72 -0.32 7.93 1.05
CA ASN A 72 0.92 8.17 1.76
C ASN A 72 1.90 8.87 0.83
N ARG A 73 2.63 9.85 1.38
CA ARG A 73 3.88 10.29 0.78
C ARG A 73 4.94 9.23 1.03
N MET A 74 5.78 9.00 0.03
CA MET A 74 6.89 8.08 0.11
C MET A 74 8.15 8.81 -0.33
N ALA A 75 9.10 8.97 0.59
CA ALA A 75 10.38 9.62 0.29
C ALA A 75 10.99 9.04 -0.99
N ASP A 76 11.56 9.91 -1.83
CA ASP A 76 12.17 9.61 -3.13
C ASP A 76 11.20 9.11 -4.23
N PHE A 77 9.92 8.90 -3.93
CA PHE A 77 8.96 8.33 -4.88
C PHE A 77 7.70 9.17 -5.09
N VAL A 78 7.07 9.64 -4.02
CA VAL A 78 5.75 10.29 -4.05
C VAL A 78 5.76 11.47 -3.09
N GLU A 79 5.68 12.68 -3.65
CA GLU A 79 5.63 13.93 -2.89
C GLU A 79 4.20 14.47 -2.79
N ASP A 80 3.72 15.17 -3.83
CA ASP A 80 2.42 15.85 -3.80
C ASP A 80 1.43 15.37 -4.88
N ASP A 81 1.91 14.71 -5.94
CA ASP A 81 1.04 14.23 -7.00
C ASP A 81 0.26 12.95 -6.58
N PRO A 82 -1.06 12.88 -6.85
CA PRO A 82 -1.83 11.67 -6.59
C PRO A 82 -1.33 10.49 -7.43
N LEU A 83 -0.93 9.40 -6.77
CA LEU A 83 -0.52 8.18 -7.44
C LEU A 83 -1.64 7.14 -7.42
N GLY A 84 -2.08 6.71 -8.61
CA GLY A 84 -2.99 5.58 -8.78
C GLY A 84 -2.28 4.25 -8.48
N VAL A 85 -2.96 3.36 -7.76
CA VAL A 85 -2.43 2.04 -7.37
C VAL A 85 -3.45 0.93 -7.62
N TRP A 86 -2.94 -0.24 -8.02
CA TRP A 86 -3.69 -1.48 -7.96
C TRP A 86 -3.63 -2.04 -6.53
N VAL A 87 -4.78 -2.38 -5.98
CA VAL A 87 -4.96 -3.00 -4.67
C VAL A 87 -5.24 -4.48 -4.90
N GLN A 88 -4.28 -5.33 -4.55
CA GLN A 88 -4.36 -6.78 -4.70
C GLN A 88 -4.65 -7.44 -3.36
N LEU A 89 -5.81 -8.07 -3.24
CA LEU A 89 -6.19 -8.76 -2.01
C LEU A 89 -5.36 -10.02 -1.77
N ARG A 90 -5.19 -10.37 -0.48
CA ARG A 90 -4.48 -11.58 -0.06
C ARG A 90 -5.34 -12.44 0.85
N PRO A 91 -5.22 -13.78 0.78
CA PRO A 91 -5.97 -14.69 1.63
C PRO A 91 -5.45 -14.66 3.07
N GLY A 92 -6.31 -15.08 4.00
CA GLY A 92 -5.92 -15.33 5.39
C GLY A 92 -5.67 -14.06 6.20
N ARG A 93 -6.53 -13.05 6.04
CA ARG A 93 -6.45 -11.75 6.76
C ARG A 93 -5.14 -10.99 6.52
N GLN A 94 -4.44 -11.31 5.45
CA GLN A 94 -3.26 -10.56 5.05
C GLN A 94 -3.69 -9.25 4.42
N ARG A 95 -3.03 -8.15 4.82
CA ARG A 95 -3.27 -6.83 4.22
C ARG A 95 -3.06 -6.87 2.71
N PRO A 96 -3.81 -6.12 1.89
CA PRO A 96 -3.60 -6.10 0.45
C PRO A 96 -2.18 -5.65 0.08
N LEU A 97 -1.71 -6.06 -1.10
CA LEU A 97 -0.53 -5.48 -1.73
C LEU A 97 -0.93 -4.28 -2.59
N LEU A 98 -0.03 -3.32 -2.71
CA LEU A 98 -0.16 -2.18 -3.61
C LEU A 98 0.84 -2.27 -4.75
N TRP A 99 0.39 -1.92 -5.95
CA TRP A 99 1.23 -1.79 -7.14
C TRP A 99 0.98 -0.45 -7.80
N ALA A 100 2.02 0.33 -8.09
CA ALA A 100 1.88 1.56 -8.85
C ALA A 100 1.29 1.26 -10.25
N MET A 101 0.30 2.05 -10.67
CA MET A 101 -0.39 1.82 -11.95
C MET A 101 0.40 2.32 -13.17
N ASP A 102 1.15 3.41 -12.99
CA ASP A 102 1.97 3.99 -14.04
C ASP A 102 3.34 3.31 -14.03
N ASN A 103 3.61 2.50 -15.05
CA ASN A 103 4.84 1.71 -15.16
C ASN A 103 6.09 2.60 -15.32
N ASP A 104 5.94 3.83 -15.79
CA ASP A 104 7.06 4.78 -15.94
C ASP A 104 7.31 5.57 -14.64
N HIS A 105 6.43 5.44 -13.65
CA HIS A 105 6.60 6.11 -12.36
C HIS A 105 7.79 5.51 -11.59
N PRO A 106 8.63 6.33 -10.92
CA PRO A 106 9.80 5.84 -10.18
C PRO A 106 9.49 4.72 -9.18
N LEU A 107 8.31 4.78 -8.55
CA LEU A 107 7.86 3.72 -7.64
C LEU A 107 7.59 2.40 -8.37
N ALA A 108 6.96 2.40 -9.54
CA ALA A 108 6.72 1.17 -10.32
C ALA A 108 8.05 0.56 -10.76
N LEU A 109 8.97 1.39 -11.25
CA LEU A 109 10.33 0.96 -11.61
C LEU A 109 11.08 0.37 -10.41
N ALA A 110 10.89 0.91 -9.21
CA ALA A 110 11.47 0.36 -7.99
C ALA A 110 10.81 -0.97 -7.58
N GLN A 111 9.49 -1.12 -7.74
CA GLN A 111 8.81 -2.39 -7.47
C GLN A 111 9.27 -3.51 -8.42
N GLU A 112 9.59 -3.17 -9.67
CA GLU A 112 10.07 -4.13 -10.67
C GLU A 112 11.57 -4.43 -10.51
N ASN A 113 12.41 -3.40 -10.42
CA ASN A 113 13.86 -3.54 -10.50
C ASN A 113 14.54 -3.63 -9.11
N GLY A 114 13.80 -3.30 -8.05
CA GLY A 114 14.32 -3.18 -6.71
C GLY A 114 15.15 -1.90 -6.48
N ILE A 115 15.52 -1.70 -5.22
CA ILE A 115 16.38 -0.62 -4.75
C ILE A 115 17.66 -1.16 -4.11
N SER A 116 18.69 -0.32 -4.08
CA SER A 116 19.91 -0.62 -3.32
C SER A 116 19.68 -0.53 -1.81
N ALA A 117 20.54 -1.18 -1.03
CA ALA A 117 20.53 -1.06 0.44
C ALA A 117 20.78 0.39 0.91
N ASP A 118 21.55 1.18 0.16
CA ASP A 118 21.79 2.59 0.47
C ASP A 118 20.53 3.45 0.29
N GLN A 119 19.76 3.20 -0.78
CA GLN A 119 18.46 3.85 -0.97
C GLN A 119 17.49 3.48 0.15
N LEU A 120 17.43 2.20 0.55
CA LEU A 120 16.62 1.78 1.70
C LEU A 120 17.04 2.52 2.98
N MET A 121 18.34 2.69 3.22
CA MET A 121 18.85 3.43 4.38
C MET A 121 18.46 4.91 4.35
N THR A 122 18.43 5.54 3.16
CA THR A 122 17.92 6.91 2.99
C THR A 122 16.45 7.00 3.39
N ILE A 123 15.61 6.05 2.94
CA ILE A 123 14.20 5.96 3.33
C ILE A 123 14.08 5.81 4.85
N PHE A 124 14.81 4.88 5.47
CA PHE A 124 14.76 4.68 6.92
C PHE A 124 15.17 5.94 7.70
N ARG A 125 16.23 6.63 7.28
CA ARG A 125 16.64 7.90 7.91
C ARG A 125 15.56 8.97 7.79
N HIS A 126 14.95 9.11 6.61
CA HIS A 126 13.88 10.07 6.37
C HIS A 126 12.71 9.88 7.36
N TYR A 127 12.34 8.63 7.63
CA TYR A 127 11.25 8.30 8.57
C TYR A 127 11.70 8.12 10.03
N GLY A 128 12.96 8.45 10.37
CA GLY A 128 13.44 8.39 11.76
C GLY A 128 13.79 6.98 12.28
N HIS A 129 14.04 6.03 11.38
CA HIS A 129 14.44 4.65 11.67
C HIS A 129 15.90 4.35 11.32
N GLY A 130 16.68 5.38 10.96
CA GLY A 130 18.11 5.22 10.75
C GLY A 130 18.84 4.87 12.06
N PRO A 131 19.93 4.11 12.02
CA PRO A 131 20.76 3.88 13.19
C PRO A 131 21.29 5.23 13.71
N GLU A 132 21.21 5.43 15.02
CA GLU A 132 21.90 6.53 15.69
C GLU A 132 23.41 6.31 15.52
N VAL A 133 24.11 7.34 15.04
CA VAL A 133 25.57 7.34 14.87
C VAL A 133 26.23 7.91 16.11
#